data_AF-A0AAV0V9A1-F1
#
_entry.id   AF-A0AAV0V9A1-F1
#
_cell.length_a   1.000
_cell.length_b   1.000
_cell.length_c   1.000
_cell.angle_alpha   90.00
_cell.angle_beta   90.00
_cell.angle_gamma   90.00
#
_symmetry.space_group_name_H-M   'P 1'
#
loop_
_entity.id
_entity.type
_entity.pdbx_description
1 polymer ?
#
loop_
_entity_poly.entity_id
_entity_poly.type
_entity_poly.pdbx_seq_one_letter_code
_entity_poly.pdbx_strand_id
1 'polypeptide(L)'
;MKPNKTQTLGEQTWRICAACGQSLTAKAFSRHQQLKASSKCKTCVEQSKVRGDLQQRLKRCVQCYRSLSKTSYSKRQSQLLDAKCRTCVQELEHAATASPATHTAKKWIFDQYYRVCHRGKSGGVSVRVKHNIASPLLGCIPLGRVFCATAPMCNEQGDPMVRLEGPYLPSVVLRTEVKMTSKEEDEVERQIKEAWVPCRSIRNEILLEHHQGPVAYDGENGRAERRFFRCVVEGCKVRKRADLAMSELGYVLYGDVIEVVETFIAPDGIVFLRLHDRYFDGAVWVVERSLDNESVMNEIEGPWISSPSDPKSEKYRCVQVSGAPVRLEPELTASPIGRIPCGALVTVVERAVTDQRQVFLRIVDLNTTFTCENDTGGKKWIIETSTCCASVMIKANVS
;
A
#
# COMPACT_ATOMS: atom_id res chain seq x y z
N MET A 1 73.17 -6.59 39.18
CA MET A 1 73.77 -6.26 37.86
C MET A 1 72.66 -6.26 36.82
N LYS A 2 72.48 -5.15 36.09
CA LYS A 2 71.59 -5.06 34.91
C LYS A 2 72.23 -5.79 33.73
N PRO A 3 71.41 -6.34 32.82
CA PRO A 3 71.51 -5.92 31.41
C PRO A 3 70.10 -5.59 30.88
N ASN A 4 69.88 -4.33 30.52
CA ASN A 4 69.93 -3.76 29.17
C ASN A 4 68.56 -3.78 28.46
N LYS A 5 67.92 -2.61 28.52
CA LYS A 5 66.73 -2.25 27.76
C LYS A 5 67.11 -2.17 26.28
N THR A 6 66.56 -3.06 25.45
CA THR A 6 66.45 -2.80 24.02
C THR A 6 65.17 -2.00 23.80
N GLN A 7 65.31 -0.70 23.55
CA GLN A 7 64.23 0.15 23.05
C GLN A 7 63.85 -0.32 21.64
N THR A 8 62.68 -0.91 21.47
CA THR A 8 62.02 -0.96 20.16
C THR A 8 61.23 0.34 19.99
N LEU A 9 61.77 1.25 19.18
CA LEU A 9 61.03 2.38 18.63
C LEU A 9 59.71 1.89 18.03
N GLY A 10 58.60 2.50 18.42
CA GLY A 10 57.32 2.24 17.78
C GLY A 10 57.40 2.62 16.31
N GLU A 11 57.28 1.64 15.42
CA GLU A 11 57.10 1.85 13.99
C GLU A 11 55.88 2.73 13.77
N GLN A 12 56.11 4.02 13.51
CA GLN A 12 55.07 4.91 13.02
C GLN A 12 54.78 4.50 11.59
N THR A 13 53.77 3.65 11.37
CA THR A 13 53.29 3.36 10.02
C THR A 13 52.66 4.62 9.43
N TRP A 14 53.38 5.26 8.51
CA TRP A 14 52.92 6.38 7.71
C TRP A 14 52.10 5.87 6.53
N ARG A 15 50.99 6.54 6.22
CA ARG A 15 50.09 6.19 5.12
C ARG A 15 49.75 7.43 4.31
N ILE A 16 49.71 7.27 3.00
CA ILE A 16 49.39 8.34 2.06
C ILE A 16 47.87 8.42 1.91
N CYS A 17 47.30 9.61 2.13
CA CYS A 17 45.89 9.85 1.88
C CYS A 17 45.62 9.89 0.37
N ALA A 18 44.72 9.03 -0.12
CA ALA A 18 44.37 8.96 -1.54
C ALA A 18 43.66 10.21 -2.08
N ALA A 19 43.23 11.13 -1.22
CA ALA A 19 42.52 12.36 -1.62
C ALA A 19 43.40 13.62 -1.62
N CYS A 20 44.35 13.74 -0.69
CA CYS A 20 45.23 14.91 -0.59
C CYS A 20 46.71 14.60 -0.85
N GLY A 21 47.07 13.33 -1.06
CA GLY A 21 48.45 12.90 -1.32
C GLY A 21 49.40 13.03 -0.12
N GLN A 22 48.94 13.52 1.03
CA GLN A 22 49.79 13.72 2.20
C GLN A 22 50.09 12.40 2.92
N SER A 23 51.38 12.22 3.27
CA SER A 23 51.83 11.15 4.16
C SER A 23 51.51 11.51 5.61
N LEU A 24 50.64 10.75 6.25
CA LEU A 24 50.14 11.01 7.60
C LEU A 24 50.26 9.77 8.47
N THR A 25 50.37 9.95 9.78
CA THR A 25 50.41 8.83 10.73
C THR A 25 49.09 8.06 10.72
N ALA A 26 49.12 6.76 11.04
CA ALA A 26 47.91 5.92 11.08
C ALA A 26 46.76 6.52 11.91
N LYS A 27 47.06 7.29 12.98
CA LYS A 27 46.05 7.97 13.82
C LYS A 27 45.20 9.00 13.07
N ALA A 28 45.71 9.56 11.96
CA ALA A 28 45.01 10.49 11.09
C ALA A 28 43.92 9.81 10.23
N PHE A 29 43.87 8.47 10.22
CA PHE A 29 42.86 7.66 9.53
C PHE A 29 41.94 7.01 10.57
N SER A 30 40.66 6.82 10.23
CA SER A 30 39.77 6.01 11.08
C SER A 30 40.12 4.53 10.94
N ARG A 31 39.80 3.69 11.94
CA ARG A 31 40.05 2.24 11.89
C ARG A 31 39.51 1.59 10.61
N HIS A 32 38.32 2.00 10.16
CA HIS A 32 37.73 1.50 8.93
C HIS A 32 38.42 2.01 7.65
N GLN A 33 39.01 3.21 7.65
CA GLN A 33 39.80 3.71 6.52
C GLN A 33 41.19 3.06 6.44
N GLN A 34 41.76 2.64 7.56
CA GLN A 34 43.04 1.90 7.59
C GLN A 34 42.93 0.51 6.94
N LEU A 35 41.72 -0.03 6.78
CA LEU A 35 41.52 -1.33 6.14
C LEU A 35 41.34 -1.22 4.60
N LYS A 36 41.26 0.00 4.05
CA LYS A 36 41.02 0.22 2.62
C LYS A 36 42.33 0.44 1.86
N ALA A 37 42.43 -0.13 0.66
CA ALA A 37 43.57 0.07 -0.24
C ALA A 37 43.73 1.55 -0.64
N SER A 38 42.63 2.27 -0.85
CA SER A 38 42.60 3.72 -1.12
C SER A 38 42.13 4.50 0.12
N SER A 39 42.94 4.51 1.18
CA SER A 39 42.57 5.13 2.46
C SER A 39 42.54 6.67 2.38
N LYS A 40 41.48 7.29 2.92
CA LYS A 40 41.36 8.76 3.05
C LYS A 40 41.52 9.19 4.52
N CYS A 41 42.24 10.27 4.76
CA CYS A 41 42.41 10.82 6.12
C CYS A 41 41.08 11.38 6.64
N LYS A 42 40.93 11.47 7.97
CA LYS A 42 39.70 11.95 8.63
C LYS A 42 39.25 13.31 8.10
N THR A 43 40.18 14.25 7.88
CA THR A 43 39.90 15.59 7.36
C THR A 43 39.31 15.55 5.95
N CYS A 44 39.89 14.78 5.03
CA CYS A 44 39.37 14.64 3.66
C CYS A 44 38.01 13.92 3.64
N VAL A 45 37.79 12.97 4.55
CA VAL A 45 36.48 12.32 4.71
C VAL A 45 35.44 13.34 5.19
N GLU A 46 35.76 14.17 6.18
CA GLU A 46 34.84 15.19 6.69
C GLU A 46 34.52 16.25 5.62
N GLN A 47 35.52 16.73 4.88
CA GLN A 47 35.31 17.64 3.75
C GLN A 47 34.46 17.03 2.64
N SER A 48 34.59 15.73 2.37
CA SER A 48 33.75 15.04 1.38
C SER A 48 32.29 14.89 1.83
N LYS A 49 32.02 14.78 3.13
CA LYS A 49 30.65 14.82 3.66
C LYS A 49 30.04 16.21 3.50
N VAL A 50 30.79 17.26 3.83
CA VAL A 50 30.34 18.65 3.71
C VAL A 50 30.06 19.03 2.25
N ARG A 51 30.90 18.60 1.29
CA ARG A 51 30.63 18.78 -0.15
C ARG A 51 29.46 17.94 -0.66
N GLY A 52 29.27 16.74 -0.12
CA GLY A 52 28.15 15.86 -0.45
C GLY A 52 26.80 16.36 0.06
N ASP A 53 26.78 17.12 1.16
CA ASP A 53 25.57 17.72 1.72
C ASP A 53 25.11 18.99 0.96
N LEU A 54 25.99 19.63 0.19
CA LEU A 54 25.67 20.80 -0.64
C LEU A 54 24.93 20.43 -1.94
N GLN A 55 25.11 19.22 -2.47
CA GLN A 55 24.17 18.65 -3.43
C GLN A 55 22.99 18.09 -2.63
N GLN A 56 21.93 18.90 -2.46
CA GLN A 56 20.68 18.44 -1.87
C GLN A 56 20.18 17.21 -2.64
N ARG A 57 20.54 16.01 -2.16
CA ARG A 57 20.06 14.74 -2.72
C ARG A 57 18.57 14.68 -2.45
N LEU A 58 17.79 15.07 -3.45
CA LEU A 58 16.35 14.92 -3.43
C LEU A 58 16.04 13.42 -3.38
N LYS A 59 15.20 13.05 -2.44
CA LYS A 59 14.68 11.68 -2.31
C LYS A 59 13.28 11.67 -2.88
N ARG A 60 12.96 10.64 -3.67
CA ARG A 60 11.63 10.48 -4.26
C ARG A 60 10.69 9.84 -3.25
N CYS A 61 9.54 10.47 -3.02
CA CYS A 61 8.49 9.90 -2.19
C CYS A 61 7.79 8.78 -2.97
N VAL A 62 7.62 7.59 -2.39
CA VAL A 62 6.92 6.47 -3.08
C VAL A 62 5.44 6.74 -3.29
N GLN A 63 4.82 7.54 -2.41
CA GLN A 63 3.39 7.79 -2.45
C GLN A 63 3.01 8.85 -3.50
N CYS A 64 3.68 10.01 -3.48
CA CYS A 64 3.37 11.12 -4.38
C CYS A 64 4.37 11.28 -5.53
N TYR A 65 5.40 10.45 -5.59
CA TYR A 65 6.45 10.44 -6.62
C TYR A 65 7.23 11.76 -6.79
N ARG A 66 7.04 12.74 -5.89
CA ARG A 66 7.77 14.02 -5.88
C ARG A 66 9.19 13.80 -5.34
N SER A 67 10.18 14.43 -6.01
CA SER A 67 11.57 14.50 -5.55
C SER A 67 11.69 15.63 -4.53
N LEU A 68 11.84 15.27 -3.25
CA LEU A 68 11.77 16.19 -2.13
C LEU A 68 13.06 16.17 -1.32
N SER A 69 13.35 17.27 -0.63
CA SER A 69 14.48 17.37 0.29
C SER A 69 14.35 16.35 1.43
N LYS A 70 15.49 15.93 2.00
CA LYS A 70 15.50 15.01 3.16
C LYS A 70 14.72 15.55 4.36
N THR A 71 14.62 16.88 4.52
CA THR A 71 13.84 17.54 5.57
C THR A 71 12.33 17.33 5.43
N SER A 72 11.85 17.04 4.22
CA SER A 72 10.46 16.69 3.93
C SER A 72 10.06 15.29 4.43
N TYR A 73 11.00 14.53 4.98
CA TYR A 73 10.79 13.21 5.55
C TYR A 73 10.96 13.26 7.08
N SER A 74 10.29 12.36 7.80
CA SER A 74 10.63 12.13 9.21
C SER A 74 12.01 11.48 9.31
N LYS A 75 12.66 11.56 10.48
CA LYS A 75 13.98 10.93 10.69
C LYS A 75 13.98 9.45 10.29
N ARG A 76 12.90 8.73 10.64
CA ARG A 76 12.68 7.33 10.28
C ARG A 76 12.46 7.14 8.77
N GLN A 77 11.52 7.88 8.18
CA GLN A 77 11.23 7.78 6.73
C GLN A 77 12.45 8.14 5.87
N SER A 78 13.30 9.07 6.32
CA SER A 78 14.51 9.46 5.59
C SER A 78 15.53 8.31 5.41
N GLN A 79 15.43 7.24 6.20
CA GLN A 79 16.34 6.09 6.16
C GLN A 79 15.83 4.91 5.33
N LEU A 80 14.52 4.85 5.01
CA LEU A 80 13.92 3.76 4.21
C LEU A 80 14.26 3.88 2.72
N LEU A 81 14.40 2.78 1.99
CA LEU A 81 14.53 2.83 0.52
C LEU A 81 13.27 3.44 -0.10
N ASP A 82 12.11 2.90 0.29
CA ASP A 82 10.78 3.33 -0.14
C ASP A 82 10.15 4.28 0.89
N ALA A 83 10.65 5.51 0.95
CA ALA A 83 10.22 6.50 1.92
C ALA A 83 8.97 7.29 1.50
N LYS A 84 8.07 7.54 2.45
CA LYS A 84 6.93 8.48 2.30
C LYS A 84 7.28 9.84 2.91
N CYS A 85 6.95 10.94 2.22
CA CYS A 85 7.12 12.29 2.78
C CYS A 85 6.12 12.55 3.91
N ARG A 86 6.41 13.53 4.77
CA ARG A 86 5.57 13.85 5.95
C ARG A 86 4.13 14.16 5.54
N THR A 87 3.92 14.91 4.47
CA THR A 87 2.58 15.24 3.97
C THR A 87 1.79 13.98 3.63
N CYS A 88 2.36 13.06 2.85
CA CYS A 88 1.68 11.80 2.52
C CYS A 88 1.46 10.90 3.73
N VAL A 89 2.35 10.93 4.73
CA VAL A 89 2.12 10.22 5.99
C VAL A 89 0.95 10.83 6.76
N GLN A 90 0.89 12.17 6.85
CA GLN A 90 -0.19 12.89 7.51
C GLN A 90 -1.53 12.70 6.80
N GLU A 91 -1.57 12.73 5.47
CA GLU A 91 -2.78 12.43 4.68
C GLU A 91 -3.28 11.01 4.95
N LEU A 92 -2.37 10.04 5.05
CA LEU A 92 -2.71 8.67 5.39
C LEU A 92 -3.20 8.53 6.84
N GLU A 93 -2.61 9.28 7.79
CA GLU A 93 -3.07 9.34 9.18
C GLU A 93 -4.45 9.99 9.28
N HIS A 94 -4.68 11.06 8.53
CA HIS A 94 -5.98 11.70 8.41
C HIS A 94 -7.02 10.79 7.76
N ALA A 95 -6.69 10.08 6.69
CA ALA A 95 -7.60 9.10 6.09
C ALA A 95 -7.94 7.95 7.05
N ALA A 96 -6.98 7.51 7.86
CA ALA A 96 -7.20 6.51 8.90
C ALA A 96 -8.07 7.01 10.08
N THR A 97 -8.13 8.33 10.30
CA THR A 97 -8.90 8.96 11.38
C THR A 97 -10.21 9.60 10.92
N ALA A 98 -10.35 9.91 9.63
CA ALA A 98 -11.50 10.59 9.03
C ALA A 98 -12.61 9.63 8.56
N SER A 99 -12.56 8.34 8.93
CA SER A 99 -13.81 7.55 8.97
C SER A 99 -14.83 8.30 9.83
N PRO A 100 -16.12 8.34 9.46
CA PRO A 100 -17.12 9.20 10.09
C PRO A 100 -17.42 8.72 11.51
N ALA A 101 -16.54 9.04 12.44
CA ALA A 101 -16.80 9.03 13.86
C ALA A 101 -17.53 10.33 14.17
N THR A 102 -18.86 10.29 14.10
CA THR A 102 -19.68 11.20 14.91
C THR A 102 -19.09 11.20 16.31
N HIS A 103 -18.54 12.34 16.74
CA HIS A 103 -18.12 12.62 18.10
C HIS A 103 -19.29 12.33 19.04
N THR A 104 -19.40 11.09 19.47
CA THR A 104 -20.38 10.64 20.44
C THR A 104 -19.56 10.01 21.56
N ALA A 105 -19.27 10.84 22.55
CA ALA A 105 -19.01 10.38 23.89
C ALA A 105 -20.30 9.67 24.38
N LYS A 106 -20.55 8.43 23.96
CA LYS A 106 -21.63 7.55 24.47
C LYS A 106 -21.55 6.17 23.82
N LYS A 107 -21.23 5.17 24.66
CA LYS A 107 -21.37 3.71 24.47
C LYS A 107 -20.49 3.13 23.36
N TRP A 108 -19.71 2.10 23.70
CA TRP A 108 -18.93 1.36 22.71
C TRP A 108 -19.88 0.73 21.69
N ILE A 109 -19.72 1.08 20.42
CA ILE A 109 -20.40 0.42 19.32
C ILE A 109 -19.31 -0.30 18.52
N PHE A 110 -19.50 -1.60 18.31
CA PHE A 110 -18.58 -2.49 17.63
C PHE A 110 -18.96 -2.66 16.16
N ASP A 111 -19.36 -1.56 15.53
CA ASP A 111 -19.82 -1.53 14.14
C ASP A 111 -18.70 -1.22 13.13
N GLN A 112 -17.45 -1.08 13.61
CA GLN A 112 -16.32 -0.76 12.75
C GLN A 112 -15.62 -2.01 12.24
N TYR A 113 -15.57 -2.17 10.92
CA TYR A 113 -14.84 -3.25 10.27
C TYR A 113 -13.44 -2.79 9.86
N TYR A 114 -12.44 -3.61 10.17
CA TYR A 114 -11.04 -3.33 9.83
C TYR A 114 -10.40 -4.52 9.15
N ARG A 115 -9.55 -4.23 8.17
CA ARG A 115 -8.64 -5.16 7.53
C ARG A 115 -7.25 -5.10 8.17
N VAL A 116 -6.66 -6.26 8.38
CA VAL A 116 -5.26 -6.44 8.78
C VAL A 116 -4.30 -6.14 7.62
N CYS A 117 -3.34 -5.25 7.85
CA CYS A 117 -2.31 -4.84 6.89
C CYS A 117 -0.90 -4.89 7.48
N HIS A 118 0.05 -5.42 6.71
CA HIS A 118 1.48 -5.14 6.84
C HIS A 118 2.18 -5.47 5.52
N ARG A 119 3.12 -4.62 5.09
CA ARG A 119 4.03 -4.91 3.96
C ARG A 119 5.36 -5.42 4.52
N GLY A 120 5.46 -6.72 4.82
CA GLY A 120 6.73 -7.33 5.28
C GLY A 120 6.60 -8.63 6.08
N LYS A 121 7.73 -9.34 6.16
CA LYS A 121 7.95 -10.81 6.10
C LYS A 121 7.32 -11.79 7.12
N SER A 122 6.46 -11.44 8.07
CA SER A 122 5.92 -12.52 8.94
C SER A 122 4.64 -12.22 9.72
N GLY A 123 3.64 -13.07 9.51
CA GLY A 123 2.78 -13.64 10.56
C GLY A 123 1.45 -12.97 10.87
N GLY A 124 1.17 -11.76 10.36
CA GLY A 124 -0.08 -11.03 10.66
C GLY A 124 0.09 -9.87 11.63
N VAL A 125 -1.03 -9.32 12.12
CA VAL A 125 -1.05 -8.24 13.13
C VAL A 125 -1.18 -8.80 14.53
N SER A 126 -0.29 -8.35 15.41
CA SER A 126 -0.28 -8.71 16.82
C SER A 126 -1.53 -8.25 17.58
N VAL A 127 -2.13 -9.18 18.32
CA VAL A 127 -3.23 -8.92 19.25
C VAL A 127 -2.68 -8.88 20.68
N ARG A 128 -3.17 -7.95 21.48
CA ARG A 128 -2.67 -7.62 22.82
C ARG A 128 -3.76 -7.86 23.87
N VAL A 129 -3.35 -8.21 25.08
CA VAL A 129 -4.30 -8.48 26.19
C VAL A 129 -4.82 -7.22 26.89
N LYS A 130 -4.22 -6.05 26.64
CA LYS A 130 -4.63 -4.75 27.22
C LYS A 130 -4.50 -3.63 26.19
N HIS A 131 -5.13 -2.49 26.47
CA HIS A 131 -5.03 -1.21 25.74
C HIS A 131 -3.64 -0.55 25.88
N ASN A 132 -2.58 -1.29 25.56
CA ASN A 132 -1.20 -0.83 25.60
C ASN A 132 -0.35 -1.62 24.59
N ILE A 133 0.42 -0.94 23.75
CA ILE A 133 1.26 -1.57 22.73
C ILE A 133 2.37 -2.46 23.30
N ALA A 134 2.81 -2.20 24.54
CA ALA A 134 3.80 -2.99 25.27
C ALA A 134 3.18 -4.19 26.03
N SER A 135 1.85 -4.34 25.99
CA SER A 135 1.15 -5.44 26.64
C SER A 135 1.55 -6.81 26.04
N PRO A 136 1.49 -7.92 26.81
CA PRO A 136 1.70 -9.25 26.28
C PRO A 136 0.85 -9.56 25.03
N LEU A 137 1.41 -10.39 24.15
CA LEU A 137 0.70 -10.88 22.97
C LEU A 137 -0.32 -11.94 23.38
N LEU A 138 -1.54 -11.77 22.91
CA LEU A 138 -2.58 -12.80 22.93
C LEU A 138 -2.41 -13.78 21.74
N GLY A 139 -1.94 -13.26 20.61
CA GLY A 139 -1.78 -14.00 19.35
C GLY A 139 -1.61 -13.04 18.19
N CYS A 140 -1.94 -13.49 16.98
CA CYS A 140 -1.95 -12.64 15.78
C CYS A 140 -3.19 -12.88 14.91
N ILE A 141 -3.66 -11.83 14.23
CA ILE A 141 -4.62 -11.96 13.14
C ILE A 141 -3.84 -12.03 11.82
N PRO A 142 -4.03 -13.06 10.99
CA PRO A 142 -3.35 -13.15 9.69
C PRO A 142 -3.61 -11.94 8.79
N LEU A 143 -2.64 -11.60 7.92
CA LEU A 143 -2.78 -10.51 6.94
C LEU A 143 -4.00 -10.75 6.02
N GLY A 144 -4.65 -9.66 5.62
CA GLY A 144 -5.80 -9.72 4.70
C GLY A 144 -7.12 -10.15 5.34
N ARG A 145 -7.14 -10.48 6.64
CA ARG A 145 -8.38 -10.76 7.37
C ARG A 145 -9.12 -9.48 7.75
N VAL A 146 -10.45 -9.54 7.76
CA VAL A 146 -11.34 -8.51 8.28
C VAL A 146 -11.94 -8.94 9.61
N PHE A 147 -12.05 -8.01 10.54
CA PHE A 147 -12.61 -8.23 11.87
C PHE A 147 -13.41 -7.00 12.33
N CYS A 148 -14.38 -7.23 13.23
CA CYS A 148 -15.14 -6.16 13.89
C CYS A 148 -14.36 -5.63 15.10
N ALA A 149 -14.36 -4.32 15.27
CA ALA A 149 -13.75 -3.67 16.40
C ALA A 149 -14.46 -2.36 16.75
N THR A 150 -14.05 -1.74 17.85
CA THR A 150 -14.42 -0.36 18.17
C THR A 150 -13.76 0.62 17.19
N ALA A 151 -14.24 1.87 17.19
CA ALA A 151 -13.47 2.99 16.66
C ALA A 151 -12.07 3.09 17.33
N PRO A 152 -11.08 3.75 16.69
CA PRO A 152 -9.73 3.89 17.24
C PRO A 152 -9.74 4.69 18.54
N MET A 153 -9.07 4.17 19.57
CA MET A 153 -8.97 4.78 20.88
C MET A 153 -7.50 4.96 21.27
N CYS A 154 -7.14 6.18 21.66
CA CYS A 154 -5.80 6.48 22.15
C CYS A 154 -5.64 6.00 23.59
N ASN A 155 -4.54 5.29 23.88
CA ASN A 155 -4.13 5.02 25.25
C ASN A 155 -3.52 6.28 25.91
N GLU A 156 -3.08 6.16 27.16
CA GLU A 156 -2.41 7.26 27.89
C GLU A 156 -1.15 7.80 27.19
N GLN A 157 -0.49 6.98 26.37
CA GLN A 157 0.68 7.38 25.57
C GLN A 157 0.30 8.01 24.21
N GLY A 158 -0.99 8.12 23.89
CA GLY A 158 -1.48 8.65 22.61
C GLY A 158 -1.40 7.65 21.44
N ASP A 159 -1.23 6.36 21.71
CA ASP A 159 -1.23 5.33 20.67
C ASP A 159 -2.66 4.86 20.36
N PRO A 160 -3.11 4.98 19.10
CA PRO A 160 -4.44 4.52 18.70
C PRO A 160 -4.47 2.99 18.62
N MET A 161 -5.45 2.40 19.29
CA MET A 161 -5.73 0.97 19.27
C MET A 161 -7.24 0.74 19.14
N VAL A 162 -7.64 -0.37 18.54
CA VAL A 162 -9.04 -0.82 18.49
C VAL A 162 -9.23 -2.02 19.41
N ARG A 163 -10.41 -2.12 20.03
CA ARG A 163 -10.81 -3.29 20.80
C ARG A 163 -11.64 -4.20 19.91
N LEU A 164 -11.27 -5.46 19.85
CA LEU A 164 -11.98 -6.47 19.06
C LEU A 164 -13.29 -6.89 19.74
N GLU A 165 -14.29 -7.27 18.94
CA GLU A 165 -15.50 -7.97 19.40
C GLU A 165 -15.72 -9.27 18.63
N GLY A 166 -16.37 -10.23 19.27
CA GLY A 166 -17.22 -11.19 18.57
C GLY A 166 -16.94 -12.64 18.94
N PRO A 167 -17.88 -13.55 18.60
CA PRO A 167 -17.73 -14.99 18.79
C PRO A 167 -16.58 -15.57 17.93
N TYR A 168 -16.10 -14.82 16.93
CA TYR A 168 -15.04 -15.20 16.00
C TYR A 168 -13.62 -14.89 16.51
N LEU A 169 -13.49 -14.26 17.69
CA LEU A 169 -12.19 -13.97 18.32
C LEU A 169 -11.23 -15.19 18.37
N PRO A 170 -11.68 -16.40 18.74
CA PRO A 170 -10.81 -17.58 18.74
C PRO A 170 -10.45 -18.07 17.34
N SER A 171 -11.31 -17.81 16.34
CA SER A 171 -11.13 -18.27 14.96
C SER A 171 -10.21 -17.34 14.16
N VAL A 172 -10.22 -16.04 14.46
CA VAL A 172 -9.47 -15.01 13.74
C VAL A 172 -8.07 -14.79 14.35
N VAL A 173 -7.89 -15.08 15.64
CA VAL A 173 -6.61 -14.94 16.34
C VAL A 173 -5.89 -16.29 16.43
N LEU A 174 -4.82 -16.46 15.64
CA LEU A 174 -3.90 -17.58 15.79
C LEU A 174 -3.08 -17.39 17.06
N ARG A 175 -3.24 -18.30 18.02
CA ARG A 175 -2.42 -18.33 19.24
C ARG A 175 -1.05 -18.88 18.88
N THR A 176 0.01 -18.19 19.27
CA THR A 176 1.36 -18.73 19.18
C THR A 176 1.43 -19.93 20.13
N GLU A 177 1.63 -21.14 19.61
CA GLU A 177 1.88 -22.32 20.43
C GLU A 177 3.10 -22.05 21.32
N VAL A 178 2.84 -21.73 22.58
CA VAL A 178 3.85 -21.89 23.61
C VAL A 178 3.89 -23.39 23.87
N LYS A 179 5.03 -24.04 23.56
CA LYS A 179 5.36 -25.36 24.11
C LYS A 179 5.21 -25.28 25.64
N MET A 180 4.05 -25.65 26.14
CA MET A 180 3.80 -25.87 27.55
C MET A 180 3.42 -27.33 27.70
N THR A 181 4.28 -28.02 28.43
CA THR A 181 4.08 -29.33 29.01
C THR A 181 2.65 -29.49 29.53
N SER A 182 2.01 -30.58 29.07
CA SER A 182 0.79 -31.18 29.59
C SER A 182 0.59 -30.95 31.09
N LYS A 183 -0.47 -30.19 31.44
CA LYS A 183 -1.31 -30.27 32.65
C LYS A 183 -1.97 -28.91 32.90
N GLU A 184 -2.99 -28.56 32.11
CA GLU A 184 -3.97 -27.49 32.44
C GLU A 184 -5.00 -27.33 31.30
N GLU A 185 -5.47 -28.43 30.71
CA GLU A 185 -6.51 -28.36 29.65
C GLU A 185 -7.86 -27.80 30.18
N ASP A 186 -8.05 -27.71 31.50
CA ASP A 186 -9.27 -27.17 32.14
C ASP A 186 -9.25 -25.66 32.48
N GLU A 187 -8.13 -24.93 32.30
CA GLU A 187 -8.11 -23.45 32.45
C GLU A 187 -8.22 -22.71 31.10
N VAL A 188 -8.27 -23.44 29.99
CA VAL A 188 -8.12 -22.96 28.60
C VAL A 188 -9.34 -22.19 28.09
N GLU A 189 -10.44 -22.22 28.83
CA GLU A 189 -11.67 -21.44 28.62
C GLU A 189 -11.73 -20.16 29.46
N ARG A 190 -10.59 -19.71 30.02
CA ARG A 190 -10.48 -18.36 30.62
C ARG A 190 -10.75 -17.31 29.54
N GLN A 191 -12.02 -16.90 29.49
CA GLN A 191 -12.62 -15.80 28.76
C GLN A 191 -11.57 -14.78 28.29
N ILE A 192 -11.42 -14.64 26.96
CA ILE A 192 -10.78 -13.48 26.35
C ILE A 192 -11.63 -12.27 26.75
N LYS A 193 -11.37 -11.69 27.93
CA LYS A 193 -12.14 -10.56 28.43
C LYS A 193 -11.93 -9.33 27.53
N GLU A 194 -10.71 -9.18 27.01
CA GLU A 194 -10.34 -8.07 26.14
C GLU A 194 -9.23 -8.48 25.15
N ALA A 195 -9.37 -8.05 23.90
CA ALA A 195 -8.39 -8.22 22.85
C ALA A 195 -8.21 -6.90 22.09
N TRP A 196 -6.96 -6.48 21.95
CA TRP A 196 -6.61 -5.13 21.50
C TRP A 196 -5.63 -5.17 20.34
N VAL A 197 -5.86 -4.35 19.33
CA VAL A 197 -4.99 -4.28 18.15
C VAL A 197 -4.50 -2.84 17.95
N PRO A 198 -3.18 -2.59 17.89
CA PRO A 198 -2.66 -1.29 17.53
C PRO A 198 -3.04 -0.91 16.09
N CYS A 199 -3.53 0.32 15.87
CA CYS A 199 -3.81 0.80 14.51
C CYS A 199 -2.53 1.01 13.69
N ARG A 200 -1.39 1.21 14.38
CA ARG A 200 -0.07 1.42 13.79
C ARG A 200 0.99 0.57 14.46
N SER A 201 2.01 0.20 13.68
CA SER A 201 3.22 -0.45 14.18
C SER A 201 4.10 0.56 14.93
N ILE A 202 4.94 0.07 15.84
CA ILE A 202 6.04 0.83 16.47
C ILE A 202 6.97 1.44 15.38
N ARG A 203 6.97 0.88 14.16
CA ARG A 203 7.71 1.36 12.98
C ARG A 203 6.96 2.41 12.12
N ASN A 204 5.80 2.90 12.57
CA ASN A 204 4.93 3.87 11.87
C ASN A 204 4.34 3.33 10.54
N GLU A 205 4.09 2.03 10.48
CA GLU A 205 3.34 1.43 9.38
C GLU A 205 1.87 1.28 9.77
N ILE A 206 0.97 1.50 8.81
CA ILE A 206 -0.46 1.26 8.99
C ILE A 206 -0.65 -0.23 9.15
N LEU A 207 -1.16 -0.64 10.32
CA LEU A 207 -1.49 -2.03 10.57
C LEU A 207 -2.93 -2.34 10.21
N LEU A 208 -3.82 -1.34 10.24
CA LEU A 208 -5.24 -1.52 10.01
C LEU A 208 -5.73 -0.57 8.91
N GLU A 209 -6.34 -1.14 7.86
CA GLU A 209 -7.08 -0.40 6.84
C GLU A 209 -8.58 -0.52 7.16
N HIS A 210 -9.35 0.58 7.03
CA HIS A 210 -10.80 0.52 7.19
C HIS A 210 -11.43 -0.35 6.10
N HIS A 211 -12.46 -1.12 6.46
CA HIS A 211 -13.24 -1.93 5.54
C HIS A 211 -14.72 -1.60 5.73
N GLN A 212 -15.51 -1.59 4.65
CA GLN A 212 -16.94 -1.26 4.72
C GLN A 212 -17.82 -2.37 5.32
N GLY A 213 -17.23 -3.54 5.60
CA GLY A 213 -17.94 -4.71 6.12
C GLY A 213 -18.62 -5.55 5.03
N PRO A 214 -19.52 -6.47 5.42
CA PRO A 214 -20.33 -7.22 4.47
C PRO A 214 -21.36 -6.30 3.82
N VAL A 215 -21.65 -6.54 2.55
CA VAL A 215 -22.63 -5.77 1.79
C VAL A 215 -23.51 -6.75 1.04
N ALA A 216 -24.81 -6.75 1.34
CA ALA A 216 -25.82 -7.45 0.57
C ALA A 216 -26.69 -6.41 -0.15
N TYR A 217 -26.77 -6.52 -1.48
CA TYR A 217 -27.60 -5.64 -2.29
C TYR A 217 -29.02 -6.22 -2.35
N ASP A 218 -29.88 -5.83 -1.42
CA ASP A 218 -31.31 -6.11 -1.52
C ASP A 218 -31.93 -5.13 -2.52
N GLY A 219 -32.32 -5.66 -3.68
CA GLY A 219 -32.71 -4.91 -4.87
C GLY A 219 -34.03 -4.14 -4.79
N GLU A 220 -34.59 -3.89 -3.60
CA GLU A 220 -35.94 -3.33 -3.51
C GLU A 220 -36.05 -1.84 -3.20
N ASN A 221 -35.15 -1.19 -2.43
CA ASN A 221 -35.25 0.26 -2.24
C ASN A 221 -33.94 0.89 -1.72
N GLY A 222 -33.27 1.65 -2.58
CA GLY A 222 -32.13 2.50 -2.22
C GLY A 222 -30.91 2.23 -3.09
N ARG A 223 -30.48 3.23 -3.86
CA ARG A 223 -29.27 3.19 -4.69
C ARG A 223 -28.03 2.84 -3.85
N ALA A 224 -27.75 1.56 -3.67
CA ALA A 224 -26.46 1.12 -3.19
C ALA A 224 -25.44 1.33 -4.32
N GLU A 225 -24.34 2.01 -4.02
CA GLU A 225 -23.29 2.31 -4.99
C GLU A 225 -22.72 1.01 -5.58
N ARG A 226 -22.68 0.92 -6.91
CA ARG A 226 -22.03 -0.19 -7.61
C ARG A 226 -20.53 -0.15 -7.28
N ARG A 227 -20.00 -1.23 -6.72
CA ARG A 227 -18.58 -1.31 -6.34
C ARG A 227 -17.80 -2.02 -7.43
N PHE A 228 -16.67 -1.44 -7.80
CA PHE A 228 -15.80 -1.96 -8.85
C PHE A 228 -14.45 -2.33 -8.24
N PHE A 229 -13.93 -3.48 -8.63
CA PHE A 229 -12.65 -3.98 -8.15
C PHE A 229 -11.73 -4.30 -9.32
N ARG A 230 -10.46 -3.95 -9.18
CA ARG A 230 -9.40 -4.28 -10.13
C ARG A 230 -8.57 -5.43 -9.60
N CYS A 231 -8.34 -6.44 -10.42
CA CYS A 231 -7.39 -7.49 -10.11
C CYS A 231 -5.96 -6.97 -10.29
N VAL A 232 -5.11 -7.12 -9.26
CA VAL A 232 -3.70 -6.65 -9.30
C VAL A 232 -2.68 -7.78 -9.19
N VAL A 233 -3.12 -9.03 -9.35
CA VAL A 233 -2.26 -10.21 -9.43
C VAL A 233 -2.48 -10.95 -10.74
N GLU A 234 -1.53 -11.78 -11.14
CA GLU A 234 -1.64 -12.64 -12.32
C GLU A 234 -2.60 -13.80 -12.03
N GLY A 235 -3.90 -13.55 -12.20
CA GLY A 235 -4.94 -14.57 -12.11
C GLY A 235 -5.52 -14.75 -10.70
N CYS A 236 -6.61 -14.04 -10.42
CA CYS A 236 -7.39 -14.25 -9.21
C CYS A 236 -8.36 -15.42 -9.38
N LYS A 237 -8.25 -16.43 -8.51
CA LYS A 237 -9.04 -17.67 -8.56
C LYS A 237 -10.53 -17.41 -8.30
N VAL A 238 -11.37 -17.84 -9.24
CA VAL A 238 -12.83 -17.74 -9.19
C VAL A 238 -13.44 -19.05 -8.72
N ARG A 239 -14.44 -19.00 -7.84
CA ARG A 239 -15.08 -20.19 -7.24
C ARG A 239 -16.61 -20.09 -7.29
N LYS A 240 -17.29 -21.23 -7.24
CA LYS A 240 -18.77 -21.29 -7.28
C LYS A 240 -19.45 -20.76 -6.02
N ARG A 241 -18.73 -20.73 -4.90
CA ARG A 241 -19.21 -20.38 -3.54
C ARG A 241 -18.06 -19.72 -2.79
N ALA A 242 -18.41 -19.02 -1.72
CA ALA A 242 -17.48 -18.38 -0.80
C ALA A 242 -16.78 -19.40 0.12
N ASP A 243 -15.96 -20.27 -0.48
CA ASP A 243 -15.23 -21.33 0.23
C ASP A 243 -13.86 -21.54 -0.43
N LEU A 244 -12.78 -21.42 0.35
CA LEU A 244 -11.41 -21.63 -0.12
C LEU A 244 -11.11 -23.07 -0.52
N ALA A 245 -11.76 -24.05 0.12
CA ALA A 245 -11.50 -25.46 -0.11
C ALA A 245 -12.03 -25.95 -1.46
N MET A 246 -12.93 -25.18 -2.08
CA MET A 246 -13.44 -25.51 -3.40
C MET A 246 -12.42 -25.24 -4.51
N SER A 247 -12.47 -26.11 -5.52
CA SER A 247 -11.73 -25.96 -6.76
C SER A 247 -12.12 -24.69 -7.51
N GLU A 248 -11.14 -24.11 -8.19
CA GLU A 248 -11.33 -22.97 -9.07
C GLU A 248 -12.15 -23.34 -10.31
N LEU A 249 -13.05 -22.43 -10.71
CA LEU A 249 -13.83 -22.49 -11.94
C LEU A 249 -13.13 -21.75 -13.09
N GLY A 250 -12.23 -20.83 -12.76
CA GLY A 250 -11.57 -19.94 -13.71
C GLY A 250 -10.81 -18.83 -13.00
N TYR A 251 -10.47 -17.79 -13.76
CA TYR A 251 -9.64 -16.70 -13.25
C TYR A 251 -10.14 -15.33 -13.72
N VAL A 252 -9.93 -14.33 -12.88
CA VAL A 252 -9.95 -12.91 -13.26
C VAL A 252 -8.50 -12.49 -13.52
N LEU A 253 -8.24 -11.88 -14.67
CA LEU A 253 -6.86 -11.59 -15.11
C LEU A 253 -6.33 -10.28 -14.53
N TYR A 254 -5.01 -10.14 -14.52
CA TYR A 254 -4.37 -8.90 -14.10
C TYR A 254 -4.92 -7.70 -14.89
N GLY A 255 -5.34 -6.66 -14.17
CA GLY A 255 -5.90 -5.44 -14.75
C GLY A 255 -7.41 -5.51 -15.02
N ASP A 256 -8.04 -6.68 -14.99
CA ASP A 256 -9.49 -6.81 -15.13
C ASP A 256 -10.20 -6.02 -14.04
N VAL A 257 -11.23 -5.29 -14.47
CA VAL A 257 -12.14 -4.54 -13.62
C VAL A 257 -13.50 -5.21 -13.63
N ILE A 258 -13.93 -5.62 -12.44
CA ILE A 258 -15.16 -6.37 -12.23
C ILE A 258 -16.08 -5.64 -11.27
N GLU A 259 -17.37 -5.67 -11.59
CA GLU A 259 -18.44 -5.23 -10.69
C GLU A 259 -18.72 -6.31 -9.65
N VAL A 260 -18.77 -5.88 -8.40
CA VAL A 260 -19.06 -6.71 -7.23
C VAL A 260 -20.45 -6.35 -6.72
N VAL A 261 -21.26 -7.39 -6.54
CA VAL A 261 -22.69 -7.31 -6.20
C VAL A 261 -23.00 -7.86 -4.82
N GLU A 262 -21.99 -8.37 -4.11
CA GLU A 262 -22.13 -8.81 -2.72
C GLU A 262 -20.73 -8.98 -2.10
N THR A 263 -20.63 -8.67 -0.82
CA THR A 263 -19.43 -8.95 -0.01
C THR A 263 -19.83 -9.81 1.18
N PHE A 264 -19.20 -10.98 1.28
CA PHE A 264 -19.36 -11.92 2.38
C PHE A 264 -18.07 -12.01 3.19
N ILE A 265 -18.17 -11.98 4.52
CA ILE A 265 -17.03 -12.17 5.42
C ILE A 265 -17.18 -13.50 6.12
N ALA A 266 -16.26 -14.43 5.86
CA ALA A 266 -16.25 -15.74 6.49
C ALA A 266 -15.87 -15.64 7.98
N PRO A 267 -16.21 -16.64 8.81
CA PRO A 267 -15.90 -16.66 10.25
C PRO A 267 -14.42 -16.47 10.60
N ASP A 268 -13.51 -16.85 9.70
CA ASP A 268 -12.07 -16.69 9.87
C ASP A 268 -11.54 -15.33 9.37
N GLY A 269 -12.44 -14.44 8.95
CA GLY A 269 -12.16 -13.09 8.48
C GLY A 269 -11.84 -12.98 6.99
N ILE A 270 -11.95 -14.04 6.19
CA ILE A 270 -11.75 -13.95 4.73
C ILE A 270 -12.90 -13.17 4.11
N VAL A 271 -12.55 -12.22 3.23
CA VAL A 271 -13.54 -11.48 2.44
C VAL A 271 -13.70 -12.12 1.07
N PHE A 272 -14.91 -12.55 0.78
CA PHE A 272 -15.34 -13.03 -0.52
C PHE A 272 -16.20 -11.97 -1.22
N LEU A 273 -15.91 -11.74 -2.49
CA LEU A 273 -16.62 -10.80 -3.36
C LEU A 273 -17.40 -11.60 -4.39
N ARG A 274 -18.73 -11.45 -4.41
CA ARG A 274 -19.57 -12.03 -5.46
C ARG A 274 -19.50 -11.15 -6.70
N LEU A 275 -19.17 -11.75 -7.83
CA LEU A 275 -19.11 -11.06 -9.10
C LEU A 275 -20.50 -10.95 -9.71
N HIS A 276 -20.71 -9.91 -10.50
CA HIS A 276 -21.90 -9.81 -11.35
C HIS A 276 -21.96 -11.00 -12.32
N ASP A 277 -23.15 -11.55 -12.53
CA ASP A 277 -23.42 -12.71 -13.40
C ASP A 277 -23.05 -12.52 -14.88
N ARG A 278 -22.82 -11.29 -15.34
CA ARG A 278 -22.40 -11.01 -16.73
C ARG A 278 -21.00 -11.54 -17.06
N TYR A 279 -20.22 -11.90 -16.04
CA TYR A 279 -18.82 -12.31 -16.22
C TYR A 279 -18.64 -13.83 -16.29
N PHE A 280 -19.55 -14.61 -15.70
CA PHE A 280 -19.48 -16.06 -15.57
C PHE A 280 -20.90 -16.63 -15.55
N ASP A 281 -21.06 -17.86 -16.05
CA ASP A 281 -22.35 -18.54 -16.03
C ASP A 281 -22.79 -18.89 -14.59
N GLY A 282 -23.48 -17.95 -13.96
CA GLY A 282 -24.02 -18.06 -12.61
C GLY A 282 -23.20 -17.30 -11.54
N ALA A 283 -23.63 -17.45 -10.30
CA ALA A 283 -23.00 -16.77 -9.17
C ALA A 283 -21.59 -17.32 -8.90
N VAL A 284 -20.60 -16.42 -8.92
CA VAL A 284 -19.21 -16.77 -8.64
C VAL A 284 -18.57 -15.78 -7.67
N TRP A 285 -17.53 -16.25 -7.01
CA TRP A 285 -16.87 -15.57 -5.89
C TRP A 285 -15.37 -15.52 -6.09
N VAL A 286 -14.77 -14.41 -5.69
CA VAL A 286 -13.31 -14.24 -5.59
C VAL A 286 -12.95 -13.78 -4.19
N VAL A 287 -11.71 -14.00 -3.78
CA VAL A 287 -11.21 -13.52 -2.48
C VAL A 287 -10.65 -12.11 -2.66
N GLU A 288 -11.05 -11.15 -1.81
CA GLU A 288 -10.58 -9.77 -1.97
C GLU A 288 -9.07 -9.63 -1.73
N ARG A 289 -8.56 -10.22 -0.65
CA ARG A 289 -7.12 -10.32 -0.38
C ARG A 289 -6.81 -11.66 0.29
N SER A 290 -5.79 -12.36 -0.20
CA SER A 290 -5.30 -13.61 0.38
C SER A 290 -3.87 -13.48 0.90
N LEU A 291 -3.52 -14.35 1.86
CA LEU A 291 -2.21 -14.43 2.50
C LEU A 291 -1.09 -14.82 1.54
N ASP A 292 -1.43 -15.63 0.53
CA ASP A 292 -0.46 -16.23 -0.40
C ASP A 292 -0.39 -15.50 -1.75
N ASN A 293 -0.91 -14.27 -1.81
CA ASN A 293 -1.07 -13.48 -3.06
C ASN A 293 -1.90 -14.19 -4.15
N GLU A 294 -2.74 -15.18 -3.81
CA GLU A 294 -3.66 -15.83 -4.77
C GLU A 294 -4.71 -14.88 -5.33
N SER A 295 -4.94 -13.76 -4.63
CA SER A 295 -5.88 -12.74 -5.01
C SER A 295 -5.56 -11.43 -4.31
N VAL A 296 -5.49 -10.36 -5.10
CA VAL A 296 -5.54 -9.00 -4.60
C VAL A 296 -6.48 -8.24 -5.52
N MET A 297 -7.65 -7.95 -5.00
CA MET A 297 -8.65 -7.10 -5.60
C MET A 297 -8.58 -5.74 -4.90
N ASN A 298 -8.34 -4.69 -5.66
CA ASN A 298 -8.38 -3.33 -5.15
C ASN A 298 -9.67 -2.67 -5.58
N GLU A 299 -10.42 -2.13 -4.62
CA GLU A 299 -11.55 -1.28 -4.95
C GLU A 299 -11.08 -0.07 -5.76
N ILE A 300 -11.80 0.22 -6.82
CA ILE A 300 -11.57 1.36 -7.70
C ILE A 300 -12.86 2.13 -7.91
N GLU A 301 -12.72 3.35 -8.38
CA GLU A 301 -13.86 4.16 -8.80
C GLU A 301 -14.66 3.43 -9.89
N GLY A 302 -15.97 3.67 -9.95
CA GLY A 302 -16.85 3.14 -10.99
C GLY A 302 -16.87 3.98 -12.28
N PRO A 303 -17.73 3.64 -13.25
CA PRO A 303 -17.94 4.46 -14.43
C PRO A 303 -18.72 5.72 -14.07
N TRP A 304 -18.42 6.82 -14.75
CA TRP A 304 -19.12 8.09 -14.62
C TRP A 304 -19.01 8.89 -15.92
N ILE A 305 -19.99 9.75 -16.16
CA ILE A 305 -20.02 10.66 -17.30
C ILE A 305 -20.28 12.07 -16.82
N SER A 306 -19.45 13.03 -17.24
CA SER A 306 -19.71 14.44 -17.00
C SER A 306 -21.00 14.83 -17.72
N SER A 307 -21.93 15.43 -16.99
CA SER A 307 -23.18 15.95 -17.54
C SER A 307 -23.26 17.46 -17.31
N PRO A 308 -24.11 18.20 -18.06
CA PRO A 308 -24.34 19.61 -17.78
C PRO A 308 -24.90 19.88 -16.37
N SER A 309 -25.67 18.93 -15.83
CA SER A 309 -26.27 18.98 -14.49
C SER A 309 -25.30 18.62 -13.36
N ASP A 310 -24.27 17.84 -13.66
CA ASP A 310 -23.21 17.44 -12.72
C ASP A 310 -21.86 17.45 -13.47
N PRO A 311 -21.25 18.63 -13.63
CA PRO A 311 -20.01 18.78 -14.39
C PRO A 311 -18.86 18.18 -13.59
N LYS A 312 -18.36 17.03 -14.08
CA LYS A 312 -17.23 16.33 -13.49
C LYS A 312 -16.07 16.31 -14.48
N SER A 313 -14.94 16.88 -14.09
CA SER A 313 -13.72 16.79 -14.88
C SER A 313 -12.53 16.48 -13.98
N GLU A 314 -11.67 15.59 -14.46
CA GLU A 314 -10.52 15.10 -13.70
C GLU A 314 -9.25 15.21 -14.54
N LYS A 315 -8.12 15.49 -13.90
CA LYS A 315 -6.83 15.52 -14.58
C LYS A 315 -6.14 14.17 -14.44
N TYR A 316 -5.64 13.63 -15.55
CA TYR A 316 -4.85 12.40 -15.57
C TYR A 316 -3.49 12.67 -16.20
N ARG A 317 -2.46 11.98 -15.72
CA ARG A 317 -1.10 12.04 -16.24
C ARG A 317 -0.72 10.72 -16.89
N CYS A 318 -0.19 10.78 -18.11
CA CYS A 318 0.44 9.63 -18.75
C CYS A 318 1.76 9.29 -18.05
N VAL A 319 1.97 8.03 -17.70
CA VAL A 319 3.22 7.56 -17.05
C VAL A 319 3.93 6.45 -17.82
N GLN A 320 3.32 6.00 -18.91
CA GLN A 320 3.92 5.01 -19.77
C GLN A 320 4.99 5.66 -20.65
N VAL A 321 6.23 5.13 -20.60
CA VAL A 321 7.38 5.67 -21.34
C VAL A 321 7.11 5.72 -22.84
N SER A 322 6.47 4.70 -23.41
CA SER A 322 6.09 4.64 -24.83
C SER A 322 4.88 5.53 -25.19
N GLY A 323 4.37 6.30 -24.24
CA GLY A 323 3.12 7.05 -24.35
C GLY A 323 1.87 6.16 -24.33
N ALA A 324 0.73 6.79 -24.02
CA ALA A 324 -0.57 6.15 -23.92
C ALA A 324 -1.29 6.16 -25.28
N PRO A 325 -1.69 5.00 -25.84
CA PRO A 325 -2.44 4.94 -27.09
C PRO A 325 -3.79 5.65 -27.01
N VAL A 326 -4.10 6.47 -28.02
CA VAL A 326 -5.40 7.14 -28.18
C VAL A 326 -6.23 6.38 -29.20
N ARG A 327 -7.50 6.18 -28.89
CA ARG A 327 -8.47 5.43 -29.71
C ARG A 327 -9.74 6.25 -29.95
N LEU A 328 -10.46 5.96 -31.03
CA LEU A 328 -11.77 6.55 -31.29
C LEU A 328 -12.89 5.82 -30.56
N GLU A 329 -12.67 4.55 -30.24
CA GLU A 329 -13.61 3.69 -29.52
C GLU A 329 -12.93 3.16 -28.25
N PRO A 330 -13.68 2.99 -27.14
CA PRO A 330 -13.17 2.48 -25.88
C PRO A 330 -12.99 0.95 -25.93
N GLU A 331 -12.22 0.46 -26.89
CA GLU A 331 -12.00 -0.97 -27.08
C GLU A 331 -10.51 -1.27 -27.32
N LEU A 332 -10.04 -2.43 -26.86
CA LEU A 332 -8.68 -2.89 -27.10
C LEU A 332 -8.42 -3.23 -28.59
N THR A 333 -9.47 -3.67 -29.28
CA THR A 333 -9.52 -4.07 -30.70
C THR A 333 -9.45 -2.89 -31.66
N ALA A 334 -9.96 -1.72 -31.26
CA ALA A 334 -9.84 -0.51 -32.07
C ALA A 334 -8.37 -0.16 -32.32
N SER A 335 -8.01 0.36 -33.50
CA SER A 335 -6.63 0.77 -33.79
C SER A 335 -6.26 2.08 -33.10
N PRO A 336 -5.03 2.25 -32.56
CA PRO A 336 -4.60 3.55 -32.06
C PRO A 336 -4.51 4.56 -33.20
N ILE A 337 -5.09 5.74 -33.01
CA ILE A 337 -4.98 6.89 -33.94
C ILE A 337 -3.85 7.85 -33.56
N GLY A 338 -3.23 7.65 -32.40
CA GLY A 338 -2.16 8.51 -31.89
C GLY A 338 -1.70 8.08 -30.51
N ARG A 339 -0.79 8.86 -29.91
CA ARG A 339 -0.27 8.60 -28.56
C ARG A 339 -0.14 9.88 -27.76
N ILE A 340 -0.44 9.77 -26.47
CA ILE A 340 -0.14 10.82 -25.49
C ILE A 340 1.25 10.58 -24.91
N PRO A 341 2.18 11.54 -25.01
CA PRO A 341 3.54 11.34 -24.52
C PRO A 341 3.59 11.19 -23.00
N CYS A 342 4.62 10.49 -22.52
CA CYS A 342 4.88 10.33 -21.09
C CYS A 342 4.97 11.69 -20.39
N GLY A 343 4.31 11.82 -19.24
CA GLY A 343 4.27 13.02 -18.42
C GLY A 343 3.19 14.03 -18.79
N ALA A 344 2.56 13.90 -19.97
CA ALA A 344 1.49 14.80 -20.40
C ALA A 344 0.26 14.70 -19.48
N LEU A 345 -0.39 15.85 -19.29
CA LEU A 345 -1.61 15.98 -18.51
C LEU A 345 -2.80 16.11 -19.47
N VAL A 346 -3.84 15.33 -19.22
CA VAL A 346 -5.11 15.39 -19.96
C VAL A 346 -6.28 15.62 -19.04
N THR A 347 -7.33 16.23 -19.58
CA THR A 347 -8.62 16.37 -18.92
C THR A 347 -9.52 15.21 -19.33
N VAL A 348 -10.04 14.49 -18.35
CA VAL A 348 -10.98 13.40 -18.51
C VAL A 348 -12.36 13.86 -18.06
N VAL A 349 -13.38 13.52 -18.85
CA VAL A 349 -14.79 13.88 -18.60
C VAL A 349 -15.71 12.68 -18.63
N GLU A 350 -15.17 11.50 -18.88
CA GLU A 350 -15.92 10.27 -18.78
C GLU A 350 -14.96 9.14 -18.46
N ARG A 351 -15.40 8.24 -17.60
CA ARG A 351 -14.73 7.02 -17.24
C ARG A 351 -15.69 5.88 -17.52
N ALA A 352 -15.29 4.97 -18.40
CA ALA A 352 -16.09 3.83 -18.82
C ALA A 352 -15.41 2.54 -18.38
N VAL A 353 -16.19 1.58 -17.88
CA VAL A 353 -15.78 0.19 -17.69
C VAL A 353 -16.42 -0.61 -18.82
N THR A 354 -15.61 -1.25 -19.64
CA THR A 354 -16.07 -1.92 -20.87
C THR A 354 -16.37 -3.40 -20.61
N ASP A 355 -17.03 -4.06 -21.57
CA ASP A 355 -17.29 -5.51 -21.51
C ASP A 355 -15.99 -6.34 -21.53
N GLN A 356 -14.91 -5.76 -22.07
CA GLN A 356 -13.55 -6.29 -22.00
C GLN A 356 -12.92 -6.16 -20.60
N ARG A 357 -13.70 -5.71 -19.60
CA ARG A 357 -13.26 -5.51 -18.20
C ARG A 357 -12.12 -4.51 -18.08
N GLN A 358 -12.01 -3.58 -19.02
CA GLN A 358 -10.99 -2.54 -19.02
C GLN A 358 -11.59 -1.18 -18.71
N VAL A 359 -10.76 -0.28 -18.20
CA VAL A 359 -11.16 1.10 -17.95
C VAL A 359 -10.64 1.99 -19.05
N PHE A 360 -11.56 2.71 -19.68
CA PHE A 360 -11.28 3.74 -20.67
C PHE A 360 -11.69 5.12 -20.15
N LEU A 361 -10.89 6.12 -20.49
CA LEU A 361 -11.03 7.51 -20.10
C LEU A 361 -11.28 8.34 -21.36
N ARG A 362 -12.40 9.05 -21.43
CA ARG A 362 -12.66 10.00 -22.52
C ARG A 362 -12.01 11.32 -22.19
N ILE A 363 -11.18 11.79 -23.11
CA ILE A 363 -10.48 13.06 -22.97
C ILE A 363 -11.23 14.19 -23.70
N VAL A 364 -11.16 15.40 -23.14
CA VAL A 364 -11.57 16.63 -23.84
C VAL A 364 -10.31 17.30 -24.36
N ASP A 365 -10.23 17.43 -25.68
CA ASP A 365 -9.30 18.22 -26.47
C ASP A 365 -7.83 18.22 -26.01
N LEU A 366 -7.00 17.54 -26.79
CA LEU A 366 -5.54 17.67 -26.75
C LEU A 366 -5.16 19.09 -27.18
N ASN A 367 -5.13 20.06 -26.25
CA ASN A 367 -4.60 21.41 -26.49
C ASN A 367 -3.08 21.45 -26.71
N THR A 368 -2.49 20.36 -27.22
CA THR A 368 -1.11 20.27 -27.64
C THR A 368 -1.10 19.99 -29.13
N THR A 369 -0.73 21.02 -29.91
CA THR A 369 -0.03 21.06 -31.21
C THR A 369 0.45 19.74 -31.84
N PHE A 370 -0.40 18.72 -31.91
CA PHE A 370 -0.17 17.50 -32.67
C PHE A 370 -1.17 17.49 -33.82
N THR A 371 -0.73 18.04 -34.94
CA THR A 371 -1.32 17.85 -36.26
C THR A 371 -1.32 16.36 -36.58
N CYS A 372 -2.38 15.66 -36.18
CA CYS A 372 -2.74 14.41 -36.84
C CYS A 372 -3.69 14.81 -37.95
N GLU A 373 -3.29 14.64 -39.21
CA GLU A 373 -3.98 15.11 -40.41
C GLU A 373 -5.37 14.48 -40.65
N ASN A 374 -5.89 13.69 -39.69
CA ASN A 374 -7.17 13.01 -39.76
C ASN A 374 -8.02 13.20 -38.48
N ASP A 375 -8.03 14.41 -37.91
CA ASP A 375 -8.86 14.70 -36.73
C ASP A 375 -10.35 14.77 -37.11
N THR A 376 -11.01 13.62 -37.14
CA THR A 376 -12.40 13.44 -37.56
C THR A 376 -13.43 13.87 -36.50
N GLY A 377 -13.04 14.69 -35.51
CA GLY A 377 -13.96 15.20 -34.48
C GLY A 377 -14.58 14.12 -33.58
N GLY A 378 -14.09 12.88 -33.65
CA GLY A 378 -14.58 11.75 -32.86
C GLY A 378 -14.17 11.83 -31.39
N LYS A 379 -14.95 11.19 -30.52
CA LYS A 379 -14.61 11.05 -29.09
C LYS A 379 -13.27 10.32 -28.96
N LYS A 380 -12.32 10.90 -28.21
CA LYS A 380 -10.98 10.32 -28.00
C LYS A 380 -10.91 9.61 -26.65
N TRP A 381 -10.43 8.37 -26.67
CA TRP A 381 -10.38 7.46 -25.53
C TRP A 381 -8.97 6.95 -25.28
N ILE A 382 -8.65 6.72 -24.00
CA ILE A 382 -7.36 6.19 -23.54
C ILE A 382 -7.61 5.19 -22.43
N ILE A 383 -6.81 4.14 -22.37
CA ILE A 383 -6.90 3.15 -21.32
C ILE A 383 -6.28 3.66 -19.99
N GLU A 384 -6.95 3.46 -18.85
CA GLU A 384 -6.41 3.81 -17.53
C GLU A 384 -5.31 2.81 -17.11
N THR A 385 -5.60 1.51 -17.25
CA THR A 385 -4.73 0.39 -16.93
C THR A 385 -4.71 -0.62 -18.05
N SER A 386 -3.54 -1.14 -18.40
CA SER A 386 -3.42 -2.18 -19.42
C SER A 386 -3.19 -3.54 -18.77
N THR A 387 -3.68 -4.61 -19.40
CA THR A 387 -3.38 -6.00 -19.00
C THR A 387 -1.88 -6.33 -19.07
N CYS A 388 -1.10 -5.59 -19.88
CA CYS A 388 0.34 -5.80 -20.03
C CYS A 388 1.23 -4.81 -19.26
N CYS A 389 0.67 -3.76 -18.63
CA CYS A 389 1.44 -2.74 -17.92
C CYS A 389 0.64 -2.17 -16.74
N ALA A 390 1.28 -2.04 -15.58
CA ALA A 390 0.76 -1.23 -14.47
C ALA A 390 0.44 0.20 -14.97
N SER A 391 -0.69 0.75 -14.51
CA SER A 391 -1.32 2.05 -14.87
C SER A 391 -0.68 2.85 -15.99
N VAL A 392 -1.39 2.99 -17.11
CA VAL A 392 -1.00 3.84 -18.25
C VAL A 392 -1.24 5.32 -17.91
N MET A 393 -2.36 5.59 -17.25
CA MET A 393 -2.77 6.91 -16.80
C MET A 393 -2.94 6.89 -15.28
N ILE A 394 -2.46 7.93 -14.60
CA ILE A 394 -2.66 8.11 -13.16
C ILE A 394 -3.43 9.40 -12.92
N LYS A 395 -4.47 9.36 -12.09
CA LYS A 395 -5.19 10.54 -11.62
C LYS A 395 -4.18 11.50 -10.98
N ALA A 396 -4.14 12.73 -11.47
CA ALA A 396 -3.25 13.76 -10.98
C ALA A 396 -3.98 14.56 -9.91
N ASN A 397 -3.49 14.48 -8.66
CA ASN A 397 -3.91 15.40 -7.62
C ASN A 397 -3.30 16.77 -7.91
N VAL A 398 -4.02 17.57 -8.69
CA VAL A 398 -3.70 18.99 -8.87
C VAL A 398 -4.25 19.71 -7.64
N SER A 399 -3.39 19.79 -6.62
CA SER A 399 -3.55 20.71 -5.49
C SER A 399 -3.35 22.15 -5.93
#